data_AF-A0A1I4QH95-F1
#
_entry.id   AF-A0A1I4QH95-F1
#
_cell.length_a   1.000
_cell.length_b   1.000
_cell.length_c   1.000
_cell.angle_alpha   90.00
_cell.angle_beta   90.00
_cell.angle_gamma   90.00
#
_symmetry.space_group_name_H-M   'P 1'
#
loop_
_entity.id
_entity.type
_entity.pdbx_description
1 polymer ?
#
loop_
_entity_poly.entity_id
_entity_poly.type
_entity_poly.pdbx_seq_one_letter_code
_entity_poly.pdbx_strand_id
1 'polypeptide(L)'
;MTFKAEYIWIDGTEPTAKLRSKTKIIAGAPAGLDALPIWGFDGSSTNQAEGHSSDRVLQPVFTCPDPIRGGDDVLVLCEVLNIDMTPHESNTRAALREVAEKFASQEPIFGIEQEYTFFQDGSPLGFPKGGFPAPQGGYYCGVGADEIFGRDIVEAHLENCLAAGLAISGINAEVMPGQWEFQVGPVSPLEVSDHLWVARWLLYRTAEDFDVAATLDPKPAKGDWNGAGAHTNFSTKAMREGYDAIITACESLGEGSKPLDHVKNYGAGIDDRLTGLHETAPWNEYSYGVSNRGASVRIPWQVEKDGKGYIEDRRPNANVDPYVVTRLIVDTCCTALDKAGQV
;
A
#
# COMPACT_ATOMS: atom_id res chain seq x y z
N MET A 1 17.94 16.82 26.58
CA MET A 1 17.47 15.64 25.83
C MET A 1 17.39 16.04 24.37
N THR A 2 17.79 15.16 23.47
CA THR A 2 17.86 15.40 22.02
C THR A 2 17.47 14.09 21.36
N PHE A 3 16.61 14.15 20.35
CA PHE A 3 16.15 12.97 19.61
C PHE A 3 16.27 13.19 18.10
N LYS A 4 16.28 12.09 17.35
CA LYS A 4 16.30 12.08 15.88
C LYS A 4 14.88 11.89 15.36
N ALA A 5 14.52 12.68 14.35
CA ALA A 5 13.25 12.56 13.63
C ALA A 5 13.54 12.30 12.16
N GLU A 6 13.18 11.12 11.65
CA GLU A 6 13.32 10.77 10.24
C GLU A 6 12.11 11.27 9.46
N TYR A 7 12.27 12.35 8.70
CA TYR A 7 11.20 12.91 7.87
C TYR A 7 11.14 12.10 6.57
N ILE A 8 10.01 11.46 6.32
CA ILE A 8 9.72 10.58 5.19
C ILE A 8 8.66 11.24 4.31
N TRP A 9 8.84 11.25 2.99
CA TRP A 9 7.85 11.77 2.05
C TRP A 9 7.88 11.01 0.71
N ILE A 10 6.82 11.20 -0.07
CA ILE A 10 6.68 10.63 -1.41
C ILE A 10 7.05 11.70 -2.44
N ASP A 11 7.89 11.33 -3.41
CA ASP A 11 8.36 12.23 -4.45
C ASP A 11 7.44 12.33 -5.68
N GLY A 12 7.87 13.06 -6.71
CA GLY A 12 7.10 13.26 -7.94
C GLY A 12 7.52 12.34 -9.10
N THR A 13 8.26 11.25 -8.84
CA THR A 13 8.73 10.36 -9.91
C THR A 13 7.57 9.70 -10.64
N GLU A 14 7.61 9.68 -11.97
CA GLU A 14 6.68 8.93 -12.81
C GLU A 14 7.37 7.71 -13.46
N PRO A 15 6.66 6.60 -13.74
CA PRO A 15 5.23 6.39 -13.50
C PRO A 15 4.89 5.94 -12.06
N THR A 16 5.89 5.75 -11.21
CA THR A 16 5.70 5.35 -9.81
C THR A 16 6.56 6.22 -8.92
N ALA A 17 5.90 6.95 -8.01
CA ALA A 17 6.56 7.81 -7.04
C ALA A 17 7.38 6.99 -6.04
N LYS A 18 8.43 7.59 -5.49
CA LYS A 18 9.38 6.93 -4.58
C LYS A 18 9.39 7.60 -3.22
N LEU A 19 9.63 6.80 -2.19
CA LEU A 19 9.91 7.29 -0.86
C LEU A 19 11.27 7.98 -0.81
N ARG A 20 11.34 9.07 -0.06
CA ARG A 20 12.56 9.82 0.28
C ARG A 20 12.57 10.04 1.79
N SER A 21 13.74 10.12 2.40
CA SER A 21 13.83 10.50 3.81
C SER A 21 15.07 11.30 4.15
N LYS A 22 15.04 12.00 5.29
CA LYS A 22 16.20 12.62 5.91
C LYS A 22 15.99 12.87 7.41
N THR A 23 17.08 12.95 8.15
CA THR A 23 17.05 13.07 9.62
C THR A 23 17.14 14.51 10.10
N LYS A 24 16.18 14.93 10.94
CA LYS A 24 16.25 16.15 11.76
C LYS A 24 16.72 15.80 13.17
N ILE A 25 17.60 16.62 13.75
CA ILE A 25 17.94 16.54 15.17
C ILE A 25 17.12 17.60 15.92
N ILE A 26 16.33 17.17 16.90
CA ILE A 26 15.42 18.04 17.66
C ILE A 26 15.82 18.03 19.14
N ALA A 27 15.93 19.24 19.72
CA ALA A 27 16.18 19.41 21.14
C ALA A 27 14.86 19.35 21.93
N GLY A 28 14.85 18.63 23.05
CA GLY A 28 13.65 18.37 23.85
C GLY A 28 13.30 16.89 23.89
N ALA A 29 12.13 16.58 24.43
CA ALA A 29 11.52 15.26 24.36
C ALA A 29 10.45 15.26 23.24
N PRO A 30 10.16 14.11 22.60
CA PRO A 30 9.04 14.00 21.67
C PRO A 30 7.73 14.43 22.34
N ALA A 31 6.98 15.31 21.69
CA ALA A 31 5.76 15.92 22.23
C ALA A 31 4.54 15.73 21.32
N GLY A 32 4.56 14.68 20.49
CA GLY A 32 3.50 14.38 19.53
C GLY A 32 3.62 15.17 18.22
N LEU A 33 2.68 14.90 17.30
CA LEU A 33 2.70 15.39 15.93
C LEU A 33 2.72 16.92 15.84
N ASP A 34 1.89 17.61 16.62
CA ASP A 34 1.73 19.08 16.57
C ASP A 34 3.00 19.84 16.99
N ALA A 35 3.90 19.19 17.73
CA ALA A 35 5.16 19.77 18.15
C ALA A 35 6.29 19.56 17.12
N LEU A 36 6.08 18.73 16.10
CA LEU A 36 7.06 18.49 15.06
C LEU A 36 7.09 19.66 14.07
N PRO A 37 8.26 20.29 13.86
CA PRO A 37 8.34 21.46 13.00
C PRO A 37 8.11 21.08 11.54
N ILE A 38 7.50 21.98 10.77
CA ILE A 38 7.60 21.92 9.31
C ILE A 38 9.07 21.96 8.88
N TRP A 39 9.37 21.34 7.76
CA TRP A 39 10.71 21.40 7.18
C TRP A 39 10.63 21.65 5.68
N GLY A 40 11.77 21.75 5.00
CA GLY A 40 11.81 21.97 3.56
C GLY A 40 12.91 21.15 2.92
N PHE A 41 12.80 20.91 1.62
CA PHE A 41 13.76 20.17 0.82
C PHE A 41 13.86 20.75 -0.59
N ASP A 42 14.91 20.36 -1.31
CA ASP A 42 15.12 20.71 -2.70
C ASP A 42 14.36 19.74 -3.63
N GLY A 43 13.25 20.22 -4.19
CA GLY A 43 12.38 19.46 -5.09
C GLY A 43 12.98 19.16 -6.46
N SER A 44 14.07 19.84 -6.85
CA SER A 44 14.73 19.58 -8.14
C SER A 44 15.40 18.20 -8.19
N SER A 45 15.76 17.67 -7.03
CA SER A 45 16.38 16.35 -6.87
C SER A 45 15.36 15.20 -6.74
N THR A 46 14.06 15.50 -6.80
CA THR A 46 12.98 14.55 -6.49
C THR A 46 11.82 14.61 -7.50
N ASN A 47 12.04 15.20 -8.67
CA ASN A 47 11.03 15.39 -9.71
C ASN A 47 9.79 16.18 -9.22
N GLN A 48 10.00 17.13 -8.31
CA GLN A 48 8.94 17.97 -7.72
C GLN A 48 9.14 19.46 -8.01
N ALA A 49 10.21 19.82 -8.71
CA ALA A 49 10.44 21.19 -9.13
C ALA A 49 11.43 21.29 -10.28
N GLU A 50 11.35 22.40 -11.01
CA GLU A 50 12.46 22.84 -11.86
C GLU A 50 13.52 23.57 -11.03
N GLY A 51 14.79 23.49 -11.44
CA GLY A 51 15.93 23.92 -10.61
C GLY A 51 15.98 25.41 -10.21
N HIS A 52 15.18 26.28 -10.82
CA HIS A 52 15.17 27.72 -10.52
C HIS A 52 14.08 28.14 -9.51
N SER A 53 13.21 27.21 -9.07
CA SER A 53 12.18 27.42 -8.04
C SER A 53 11.89 26.11 -7.29
N SER A 54 12.90 25.61 -6.58
CA SER A 54 12.93 24.21 -6.13
C SER A 54 12.50 23.94 -4.69
N ASP A 55 12.35 24.96 -3.84
CA ASP A 55 11.97 24.77 -2.45
C ASP A 55 10.57 24.16 -2.33
N ARG A 56 10.46 23.08 -1.55
CA ARG A 56 9.20 22.41 -1.19
C ARG A 56 9.13 22.22 0.32
N VAL A 57 7.90 22.15 0.85
CA VAL A 57 7.62 22.07 2.28
C VAL A 57 7.22 20.66 2.66
N LEU A 58 7.76 20.17 3.78
CA LEU A 58 7.36 18.94 4.46
C LEU A 58 6.48 19.32 5.64
N GLN A 59 5.21 18.95 5.56
CA GLN A 59 4.23 19.10 6.63
C GLN A 59 4.03 17.74 7.32
N PRO A 60 4.42 17.58 8.59
CA PRO A 60 4.14 16.36 9.35
C PRO A 60 2.64 16.03 9.37
N VAL A 61 2.30 14.77 9.07
CA VAL A 61 0.92 14.26 9.06
C VAL A 61 0.74 12.97 9.86
N PHE A 62 1.82 12.22 10.10
CA PHE A 62 1.83 11.03 10.95
C PHE A 62 3.21 10.88 11.58
N THR A 63 3.27 10.36 12.81
CA THR A 63 4.52 10.06 13.50
C THR A 63 4.39 8.81 14.36
N CYS A 64 5.47 8.05 14.43
CA CYS A 64 5.57 6.83 15.25
C CYS A 64 7.01 6.65 15.77
N PRO A 65 7.25 5.76 16.74
CA PRO A 65 8.61 5.40 17.16
C PRO A 65 9.46 4.93 15.98
N ASP A 66 10.76 5.25 15.99
CA ASP A 66 11.74 4.66 15.07
C ASP A 66 12.22 3.31 15.64
N PRO A 67 11.76 2.17 15.08
CA PRO A 67 12.05 0.86 15.66
C PRO A 67 13.50 0.43 15.42
N ILE A 68 14.17 1.03 14.43
CA ILE A 68 15.55 0.69 14.03
C ILE A 68 16.54 1.44 14.91
N ARG A 69 16.29 2.74 15.16
CA ARG A 69 17.14 3.55 16.03
C ARG A 69 16.85 3.34 17.52
N GLY A 70 15.59 3.11 17.87
CA GLY A 70 15.11 2.91 19.24
C GLY A 70 15.21 4.17 20.11
N GLY A 71 14.90 4.00 21.40
CA GLY A 71 14.89 5.10 22.37
C GLY A 71 13.75 6.09 22.10
N ASP A 72 14.06 7.39 22.16
CA ASP A 72 13.10 8.48 21.94
C ASP A 72 13.05 8.95 20.46
N ASP A 73 13.74 8.25 19.55
CA ASP A 73 13.78 8.60 18.12
C ASP A 73 12.45 8.25 17.42
N VAL A 74 12.09 9.02 16.40
CA VAL A 74 10.78 8.91 15.72
C VAL A 74 10.90 8.91 14.21
N LEU A 75 9.96 8.24 13.55
CA LEU A 75 9.64 8.43 12.13
C LEU A 75 8.55 9.48 12.00
N VAL A 76 8.65 10.31 10.96
CA VAL A 76 7.71 11.40 10.67
C VAL A 76 7.33 11.34 9.20
N LEU A 77 6.14 10.82 8.92
CA LEU A 77 5.59 10.88 7.56
C LEU A 77 5.06 12.30 7.32
N CYS A 78 5.45 12.86 6.18
CA CYS A 78 5.05 14.19 5.75
C CYS A 78 4.27 14.16 4.45
N GLU A 79 3.32 15.08 4.33
CA GLU A 79 2.82 15.48 3.03
C GLU A 79 3.66 16.63 2.45
N VAL A 80 3.64 16.76 1.13
CA VAL A 80 4.41 17.78 0.41
C VAL A 80 3.51 18.96 0.05
N LEU A 81 3.96 20.17 0.41
CA LEU A 81 3.29 21.43 0.10
C LEU A 81 4.22 22.35 -0.73
N ASN A 82 3.60 23.26 -1.45
CA ASN A 82 4.27 24.44 -2.00
C ASN A 82 4.65 25.42 -0.88
N ILE A 83 5.51 26.40 -1.19
CA ILE A 83 5.94 27.42 -0.22
C ILE A 83 4.81 28.34 0.25
N ASP A 84 3.70 28.40 -0.48
CA ASP A 84 2.48 29.11 -0.09
C ASP A 84 1.54 28.23 0.76
N MET A 85 2.02 27.06 1.20
CA MET A 85 1.32 26.05 1.99
C MET A 85 0.15 25.36 1.28
N THR A 86 -0.01 25.55 -0.03
CA THR A 86 -0.96 24.74 -0.83
C THR A 86 -0.41 23.32 -1.07
N PRO A 87 -1.26 22.29 -1.22
CA PRO A 87 -0.81 20.96 -1.59
C PRO A 87 0.01 20.97 -2.90
N HIS A 88 1.17 20.31 -2.88
CA HIS A 88 1.96 20.11 -4.09
C HIS A 88 1.24 19.16 -5.06
N GLU A 89 1.50 19.25 -6.37
CA GLU A 89 0.84 18.39 -7.38
C GLU A 89 1.08 16.88 -7.15
N SER A 90 2.22 16.52 -6.56
CA SER A 90 2.54 15.13 -6.18
C SER A 90 1.82 14.68 -4.89
N ASN A 91 1.10 15.56 -4.19
CA ASN A 91 0.44 15.24 -2.92
C ASN A 91 -0.92 14.58 -3.17
N THR A 92 -0.92 13.25 -3.27
CA THR A 92 -2.13 12.43 -3.43
C THR A 92 -2.92 12.28 -2.12
N ARG A 93 -2.27 12.49 -0.96
CA ARG A 93 -2.91 12.44 0.38
C ARG A 93 -3.96 13.53 0.57
N ALA A 94 -3.70 14.75 0.08
CA ALA A 94 -4.64 15.86 0.17
C ALA A 94 -5.99 15.53 -0.50
N ALA A 95 -5.96 14.92 -1.69
CA ALA A 95 -7.17 14.51 -2.41
C ALA A 95 -7.93 13.38 -1.69
N LEU A 96 -7.23 12.43 -1.07
CA LEU A 96 -7.89 11.43 -0.21
C LEU A 96 -8.56 12.08 1.00
N ARG A 97 -7.90 13.04 1.63
CA ARG A 97 -8.41 13.71 2.84
C ARG A 97 -9.79 14.34 2.61
N GLU A 98 -9.97 15.05 1.50
CA GLU A 98 -11.26 15.65 1.14
C GLU A 98 -12.36 14.60 0.95
N VAL A 99 -12.05 13.49 0.27
CA VAL A 99 -12.99 12.39 0.04
C VAL A 99 -13.32 11.65 1.34
N ALA A 100 -12.33 11.41 2.19
CA ALA A 100 -12.50 10.76 3.48
C ALA A 100 -13.38 11.60 4.43
N GLU A 101 -13.21 12.92 4.44
CA GLU A 101 -14.06 13.83 5.22
C GLU A 101 -15.50 13.84 4.68
N LYS A 102 -15.66 13.92 3.35
CA LYS A 102 -16.98 13.91 2.70
C LYS A 102 -17.82 12.67 3.06
N PHE A 103 -17.19 11.51 3.14
CA PHE A 103 -17.88 10.22 3.39
C PHE A 103 -17.64 9.67 4.79
N ALA A 104 -17.19 10.50 5.75
CA ALA A 104 -16.85 10.06 7.10
C ALA A 104 -18.01 9.36 7.83
N SER A 105 -19.26 9.77 7.56
CA SER A 105 -20.45 9.18 8.20
C SER A 105 -20.70 7.72 7.83
N GLN A 106 -20.17 7.25 6.69
CA GLN A 106 -20.28 5.85 6.29
C GLN A 106 -19.22 4.95 6.97
N GLU A 107 -18.29 5.53 7.73
CA GLU A 107 -17.21 4.83 8.45
C GLU A 107 -16.45 3.83 7.54
N PRO A 108 -15.86 4.28 6.42
CA PRO A 108 -15.08 3.42 5.53
C PRO A 108 -13.83 2.91 6.24
N ILE A 109 -13.58 1.61 6.16
CA ILE A 109 -12.35 0.97 6.66
C ILE A 109 -11.73 0.10 5.58
N PHE A 110 -10.41 -0.04 5.66
CA PHE A 110 -9.59 -0.73 4.68
C PHE A 110 -8.60 -1.69 5.32
N GLY A 111 -8.35 -2.80 4.64
CA GLY A 111 -7.19 -3.66 4.84
C GLY A 111 -6.45 -3.87 3.53
N ILE A 112 -5.13 -3.74 3.50
CA ILE A 112 -4.33 -3.90 2.27
C ILE A 112 -3.32 -5.03 2.47
N GLU A 113 -3.38 -6.00 1.56
CA GLU A 113 -2.48 -7.16 1.45
C GLU A 113 -1.33 -6.78 0.52
N GLN A 114 -0.21 -6.30 1.08
CA GLN A 114 0.93 -5.81 0.31
C GLN A 114 1.89 -6.96 -0.04
N GLU A 115 1.88 -7.39 -1.30
CA GLU A 115 2.87 -8.32 -1.81
C GLU A 115 4.15 -7.59 -2.25
N TYR A 116 5.29 -8.26 -2.15
CA TYR A 116 6.60 -7.75 -2.59
C TYR A 116 7.54 -8.92 -2.90
N THR A 117 8.61 -8.66 -3.66
CA THR A 117 9.60 -9.69 -4.01
C THR A 117 11.00 -9.22 -3.64
N PHE A 118 11.79 -10.10 -3.02
CA PHE A 118 13.20 -9.82 -2.75
C PHE A 118 14.08 -10.07 -3.97
N PHE A 119 15.15 -9.28 -4.09
CA PHE A 119 16.12 -9.31 -5.17
C PHE A 119 17.54 -9.19 -4.62
N GLN A 120 18.46 -9.94 -5.22
CA GLN A 120 19.90 -9.80 -4.99
C GLN A 120 20.65 -10.01 -6.30
N ASP A 121 21.69 -9.21 -6.54
CA ASP A 121 22.49 -9.24 -7.78
C ASP A 121 21.65 -9.14 -9.08
N GLY A 122 20.53 -8.41 -9.05
CA GLY A 122 19.64 -8.23 -10.21
C GLY A 122 18.75 -9.44 -10.54
N SER A 123 18.64 -10.42 -9.64
CA SER A 123 17.77 -11.59 -9.78
C SER A 123 16.86 -11.74 -8.55
N PRO A 124 15.65 -12.31 -8.68
CA PRO A 124 14.81 -12.61 -7.52
C PRO A 124 15.56 -13.51 -6.52
N LEU A 125 15.43 -13.19 -5.24
CA LEU A 125 16.01 -13.99 -4.17
C LEU A 125 15.35 -15.39 -4.19
N GLY A 126 16.16 -16.45 -4.21
CA GLY A 126 15.68 -17.83 -4.38
C GLY A 126 15.77 -18.36 -5.81
N PHE A 127 16.05 -17.51 -6.81
CA PHE A 127 16.41 -17.99 -8.15
C PHE A 127 17.89 -18.40 -8.19
N PRO A 128 18.23 -19.53 -8.84
CA PRO A 128 19.63 -19.90 -9.04
C PRO A 128 20.29 -18.99 -10.09
N LYS A 129 21.58 -18.70 -9.92
CA LYS A 129 22.34 -17.87 -10.89
C LYS A 129 22.25 -18.45 -12.31
N GLY A 130 21.65 -17.69 -13.22
CA GLY A 130 21.50 -18.06 -14.63
C GLY A 130 20.45 -19.14 -14.91
N GLY A 131 19.54 -19.42 -13.97
CA GLY A 131 18.51 -20.44 -14.13
C GLY A 131 17.19 -20.10 -13.42
N PHE A 132 16.34 -21.12 -13.33
CA PHE A 132 15.04 -21.04 -12.66
C PHE A 132 14.98 -22.06 -11.51
N PRO A 133 14.28 -21.74 -10.40
CA PRO A 133 14.01 -22.72 -9.35
C PRO A 133 12.96 -23.74 -9.81
N ALA A 134 12.53 -24.64 -8.92
CA ALA A 134 11.43 -25.55 -9.20
C ALA A 134 10.13 -24.77 -9.51
N PRO A 135 9.17 -25.34 -10.27
CA PRO A 135 7.88 -24.69 -10.51
C PRO A 135 7.15 -24.32 -9.22
N GLN A 136 6.28 -23.31 -9.29
CA GLN A 136 5.50 -22.84 -8.15
C GLN A 136 4.61 -23.96 -7.55
N GLY A 137 4.49 -23.98 -6.23
CA GLY A 137 3.66 -24.94 -5.50
C GLY A 137 4.03 -25.07 -4.03
N GLY A 138 5.29 -25.40 -3.73
CA GLY A 138 5.78 -25.59 -2.35
C GLY A 138 6.10 -24.29 -1.60
N TYR A 139 6.27 -23.18 -2.33
CA TYR A 139 6.73 -21.91 -1.75
C TYR A 139 5.67 -21.22 -0.87
N TYR A 140 4.40 -21.23 -1.29
CA TYR A 140 3.30 -20.57 -0.58
C TYR A 140 3.13 -21.15 0.82
N CYS A 141 3.28 -20.30 1.85
CA CYS A 141 3.27 -20.72 3.26
C CYS A 141 4.24 -21.88 3.59
N GLY A 142 5.33 -22.03 2.83
CA GLY A 142 6.29 -23.11 2.96
C GLY A 142 7.20 -23.01 4.20
N VAL A 143 7.98 -24.06 4.43
CA VAL A 143 8.99 -24.14 5.50
C VAL A 143 10.13 -25.07 5.09
N GLY A 144 11.36 -24.55 5.10
CA GLY A 144 12.54 -25.30 4.65
C GLY A 144 13.46 -24.41 3.83
N ALA A 145 14.76 -24.70 3.87
CA ALA A 145 15.77 -23.88 3.17
C ALA A 145 15.74 -24.05 1.64
N ASP A 146 15.02 -25.06 1.15
CA ASP A 146 14.76 -25.34 -0.26
C ASP A 146 13.60 -24.51 -0.83
N GLU A 147 12.69 -24.03 0.02
CA GLU A 147 11.48 -23.32 -0.39
C GLU A 147 11.43 -21.86 0.10
N ILE A 148 12.15 -21.52 1.17
CA ILE A 148 12.01 -20.24 1.87
C ILE A 148 13.28 -19.39 1.79
N PHE A 149 13.10 -18.15 1.33
CA PHE A 149 14.17 -17.19 1.10
C PHE A 149 13.82 -15.82 1.68
N GLY A 150 14.68 -15.27 2.54
CA GLY A 150 14.51 -13.91 3.12
C GLY A 150 13.62 -13.82 4.36
N ARG A 151 13.33 -14.94 5.05
CA ARG A 151 12.47 -14.93 6.26
C ARG A 151 13.06 -14.10 7.39
N ASP A 152 14.38 -14.07 7.54
CA ASP A 152 15.08 -13.22 8.49
C ASP A 152 14.77 -11.73 8.29
N ILE A 153 14.73 -11.26 7.04
CA ILE A 153 14.32 -9.89 6.69
C ILE A 153 12.84 -9.67 7.03
N VAL A 154 11.98 -10.65 6.71
CA VAL A 154 10.53 -10.58 6.94
C VAL A 154 10.20 -10.48 8.43
N GLU A 155 10.82 -11.31 9.27
CA GLU A 155 10.61 -11.29 10.73
C GLU A 155 11.14 -9.99 11.35
N ALA A 156 12.29 -9.49 10.89
CA ALA A 156 12.83 -8.20 11.33
C ALA A 156 11.92 -7.02 10.93
N HIS A 157 11.40 -7.04 9.69
CA HIS A 157 10.45 -6.03 9.21
C HIS A 157 9.14 -6.07 9.98
N LEU A 158 8.61 -7.26 10.27
CA LEU A 158 7.42 -7.44 11.09
C LEU A 158 7.61 -6.85 12.49
N GLU A 159 8.68 -7.22 13.19
CA GLU A 159 8.97 -6.68 14.53
C GLU A 159 9.12 -5.17 14.49
N ASN A 160 9.80 -4.62 13.47
CA ASN A 160 9.93 -3.19 13.28
C ASN A 160 8.56 -2.52 13.10
N CYS A 161 7.66 -3.08 12.29
CA CYS A 161 6.32 -2.54 12.09
C CYS A 161 5.48 -2.58 13.37
N LEU A 162 5.56 -3.67 14.14
CA LEU A 162 4.87 -3.81 15.42
C LEU A 162 5.41 -2.81 16.47
N ALA A 163 6.73 -2.65 16.56
CA ALA A 163 7.37 -1.68 17.45
C ALA A 163 7.07 -0.23 17.07
N ALA A 164 6.88 0.05 15.77
CA ALA A 164 6.39 1.33 15.27
C ALA A 164 4.88 1.53 15.50
N GLY A 165 4.16 0.53 16.01
CA GLY A 165 2.72 0.62 16.26
C GLY A 165 1.86 0.64 14.99
N LEU A 166 2.39 0.15 13.86
CA LEU A 166 1.62 0.06 12.62
C LEU A 166 0.56 -1.04 12.74
N ALA A 167 -0.57 -0.84 12.05
CA ALA A 167 -1.71 -1.76 12.10
C ALA A 167 -1.48 -3.05 11.28
N ILE A 168 -0.44 -3.83 11.59
CA ILE A 168 -0.19 -5.12 10.94
C ILE A 168 -1.16 -6.19 11.46
N SER A 169 -1.78 -6.94 10.55
CA SER A 169 -2.65 -8.08 10.89
C SER A 169 -2.02 -9.45 10.60
N GLY A 170 -0.98 -9.51 9.75
CA GLY A 170 -0.28 -10.75 9.47
C GLY A 170 0.81 -10.63 8.41
N ILE A 171 1.47 -11.75 8.14
CA ILE A 171 2.41 -11.98 7.05
C ILE A 171 2.28 -13.41 6.51
N ASN A 172 2.69 -13.64 5.26
CA ASN A 172 2.88 -14.98 4.71
C ASN A 172 3.95 -14.99 3.60
N ALA A 173 4.54 -16.17 3.37
CA ALA A 173 5.31 -16.42 2.15
C ALA A 173 4.34 -16.58 0.98
N GLU A 174 4.64 -15.94 -0.14
CA GLU A 174 3.80 -15.94 -1.34
C GLU A 174 4.18 -17.05 -2.32
N VAL A 175 3.43 -17.15 -3.43
CA VAL A 175 3.54 -18.26 -4.40
C VAL A 175 4.87 -18.28 -5.15
N MET A 176 5.47 -17.13 -5.48
CA MET A 176 6.78 -17.05 -6.12
C MET A 176 7.90 -17.15 -5.07
N PRO A 177 9.00 -17.90 -5.30
CA PRO A 177 10.10 -17.98 -4.33
C PRO A 177 10.73 -16.60 -4.12
N GLY A 178 10.91 -16.23 -2.85
CA GLY A 178 11.39 -14.91 -2.44
C GLY A 178 10.31 -13.81 -2.48
N GLN A 179 9.07 -14.15 -2.84
CA GLN A 179 7.90 -13.28 -2.72
C GLN A 179 7.24 -13.46 -1.35
N TRP A 180 6.77 -12.37 -0.78
CA TRP A 180 6.17 -12.31 0.54
C TRP A 180 5.01 -11.30 0.55
N GLU A 181 4.19 -11.40 1.57
CA GLU A 181 3.08 -10.49 1.83
C GLU A 181 3.05 -10.06 3.30
N PHE A 182 2.67 -8.80 3.54
CA PHE A 182 2.23 -8.32 4.84
C PHE A 182 0.87 -7.60 4.72
N GLN A 183 0.03 -7.73 5.74
CA GLN A 183 -1.30 -7.14 5.75
C GLN A 183 -1.39 -5.95 6.70
N VAL A 184 -1.88 -4.80 6.21
CA VAL A 184 -2.11 -3.57 7.01
C VAL A 184 -3.60 -3.31 7.13
N GLY A 185 -4.11 -3.14 8.35
CA GLY A 185 -5.51 -2.86 8.66
C GLY A 185 -6.18 -3.95 9.51
N PRO A 186 -7.48 -3.80 9.82
CA PRO A 186 -8.40 -2.81 9.27
C PRO A 186 -8.35 -1.45 9.99
N VAL A 187 -8.17 -0.36 9.25
CA VAL A 187 -8.19 1.03 9.77
C VAL A 187 -8.81 2.01 8.76
N SER A 188 -8.89 3.30 9.11
CA SER A 188 -9.47 4.35 8.25
C SER A 188 -8.66 4.57 6.96
N PRO A 189 -9.21 5.26 5.92
CA PRO A 189 -8.54 5.38 4.62
C PRO A 189 -7.21 6.13 4.67
N LEU A 190 -7.16 7.24 5.43
CA LEU A 190 -5.91 8.00 5.63
C LEU A 190 -4.90 7.18 6.43
N GLU A 191 -5.34 6.54 7.50
CA GLU A 191 -4.48 5.76 8.40
C GLU A 191 -3.89 4.53 7.72
N VAL A 192 -4.67 3.77 6.95
CA VAL A 192 -4.13 2.59 6.22
C VAL A 192 -3.08 3.02 5.21
N SER A 193 -3.28 4.19 4.58
CA SER A 193 -2.36 4.71 3.57
C SER A 193 -1.08 5.25 4.19
N ASP A 194 -1.19 5.99 5.29
CA ASP A 194 -0.05 6.48 6.07
C ASP A 194 0.76 5.29 6.61
N HIS A 195 0.10 4.30 7.23
CA HIS A 195 0.74 3.10 7.76
C HIS A 195 1.41 2.28 6.66
N LEU A 196 0.76 2.07 5.50
CA LEU A 196 1.36 1.31 4.41
C LEU A 196 2.61 1.99 3.85
N TRP A 197 2.62 3.32 3.69
CA TRP A 197 3.81 4.03 3.24
C TRP A 197 4.98 3.92 4.22
N VAL A 198 4.71 3.99 5.53
CA VAL A 198 5.73 3.80 6.56
C VAL A 198 6.20 2.34 6.60
N ALA A 199 5.30 1.37 6.47
CA ALA A 199 5.64 -0.05 6.39
C ALA A 199 6.51 -0.37 5.16
N ARG A 200 6.22 0.24 4.00
CA ARG A 200 7.05 0.16 2.80
C ARG A 200 8.44 0.77 3.02
N TRP A 201 8.53 1.93 3.68
CA TRP A 201 9.82 2.53 4.02
C TRP A 201 10.63 1.60 4.95
N LEU A 202 9.99 1.04 5.97
CA LEU A 202 10.62 0.08 6.88
C LEU A 202 11.05 -1.19 6.16
N LEU A 203 10.30 -1.68 5.17
CA LEU A 203 10.67 -2.84 4.36
C LEU A 203 11.99 -2.59 3.65
N TYR A 204 12.08 -1.47 2.91
CA TYR A 204 13.31 -1.11 2.20
C TYR A 204 14.47 -0.90 3.17
N ARG A 205 14.26 -0.11 4.23
CA ARG A 205 15.31 0.24 5.18
C ARG A 205 15.79 -0.97 5.98
N THR A 206 14.91 -1.92 6.30
CA THR A 206 15.30 -3.18 6.97
C THR A 206 16.12 -4.04 6.02
N ALA A 207 15.68 -4.19 4.76
CA ALA A 207 16.37 -5.04 3.78
C ALA A 207 17.78 -4.53 3.40
N GLU A 208 18.04 -3.22 3.51
CA GLU A 208 19.38 -2.63 3.35
C GLU A 208 20.42 -3.29 4.27
N ASP A 209 20.08 -3.62 5.52
CA ASP A 209 21.01 -4.23 6.49
C ASP A 209 21.36 -5.70 6.13
N PHE A 210 20.65 -6.29 5.16
CA PHE A 210 20.84 -7.65 4.65
C PHE A 210 21.40 -7.70 3.23
N ASP A 211 21.77 -6.55 2.64
CA ASP A 211 22.24 -6.44 1.25
C ASP A 211 21.26 -7.07 0.24
N VAL A 212 19.95 -6.90 0.50
CA VAL A 212 18.85 -7.39 -0.34
C VAL A 212 17.92 -6.23 -0.68
N ALA A 213 17.48 -6.15 -1.93
CA ALA A 213 16.46 -5.20 -2.35
C ALA A 213 15.07 -5.83 -2.25
N ALA A 214 14.07 -5.07 -1.83
CA ALA A 214 12.66 -5.42 -2.07
C ALA A 214 12.14 -4.64 -3.29
N THR A 215 11.27 -5.24 -4.08
CA THR A 215 10.56 -4.57 -5.18
C THR A 215 9.05 -4.74 -5.06
N LEU A 216 8.33 -3.71 -5.49
CA LEU A 216 6.86 -3.71 -5.63
C LEU A 216 6.45 -3.79 -7.10
N ASP A 217 7.38 -4.12 -8.00
CA ASP A 217 7.07 -4.36 -9.41
C ASP A 217 5.97 -5.42 -9.53
N PRO A 218 4.87 -5.15 -10.27
CA PRO A 218 3.74 -6.07 -10.36
C PRO A 218 4.06 -7.37 -11.11
N LYS A 219 5.13 -7.42 -11.89
CA LYS A 219 5.56 -8.63 -12.62
C LYS A 219 7.09 -8.78 -12.59
N PRO A 220 7.66 -9.11 -11.43
CA PRO A 220 9.11 -9.08 -11.21
C PRO A 220 9.86 -10.16 -11.99
N ALA A 221 9.20 -11.27 -12.35
CA ALA A 221 9.73 -12.30 -13.22
C ALA A 221 8.76 -12.59 -14.38
N LYS A 222 9.30 -12.63 -15.61
CA LYS A 222 8.52 -12.99 -16.80
C LYS A 222 8.24 -14.49 -16.85
N GLY A 223 7.13 -14.85 -17.49
CA GLY A 223 6.68 -16.24 -17.64
C GLY A 223 5.68 -16.65 -16.57
N ASP A 224 5.66 -17.95 -16.27
CA ASP A 224 4.73 -18.60 -15.35
C ASP A 224 5.18 -18.46 -13.88
N TRP A 225 5.41 -17.21 -13.48
CA TRP A 225 5.69 -16.80 -12.10
C TRP A 225 4.63 -15.81 -11.66
N ASN A 226 4.17 -15.88 -10.41
CA ASN A 226 3.16 -14.98 -9.89
C ASN A 226 3.60 -13.51 -10.01
N GLY A 227 2.63 -12.63 -10.23
CA GLY A 227 2.84 -11.20 -10.10
C GLY A 227 2.68 -10.76 -8.64
N ALA A 228 2.95 -9.49 -8.37
CA ALA A 228 2.78 -8.88 -7.05
C ALA A 228 1.56 -7.93 -7.01
N GLY A 229 0.60 -8.23 -6.14
CA GLY A 229 -0.63 -7.46 -5.90
C GLY A 229 -0.60 -6.57 -4.65
N ALA A 230 -1.64 -5.74 -4.53
CA ALA A 230 -2.00 -5.03 -3.31
C ALA A 230 -3.50 -5.20 -3.04
N HIS A 231 -3.96 -6.44 -2.77
CA HIS A 231 -5.40 -6.68 -2.63
C HIS A 231 -5.98 -5.79 -1.54
N THR A 232 -7.06 -5.10 -1.88
CA THR A 232 -7.61 -4.03 -1.05
C THR A 232 -9.00 -4.43 -0.55
N ASN A 233 -9.06 -4.80 0.71
CA ASN A 233 -10.28 -5.09 1.45
C ASN A 233 -10.97 -3.78 1.85
N PHE A 234 -12.29 -3.67 1.63
CA PHE A 234 -13.06 -2.44 1.88
C PHE A 234 -14.44 -2.74 2.47
N SER A 235 -14.85 -1.95 3.47
CA SER A 235 -16.24 -1.91 3.93
C SER A 235 -16.64 -0.55 4.50
N THR A 236 -17.92 -0.22 4.40
CA THR A 236 -18.60 0.82 5.19
C THR A 236 -19.39 0.19 6.33
N LYS A 237 -19.94 1.01 7.23
CA LYS A 237 -20.82 0.53 8.31
C LYS A 237 -22.00 -0.27 7.76
N ALA A 238 -22.69 0.24 6.73
CA ALA A 238 -23.81 -0.44 6.09
C ALA A 238 -23.42 -1.82 5.53
N MET A 239 -22.24 -1.94 4.90
CA MET A 239 -21.72 -3.23 4.41
C MET A 239 -21.45 -4.22 5.56
N ARG A 240 -20.95 -3.73 6.70
CA ARG A 240 -20.74 -4.53 7.91
C ARG A 240 -22.05 -4.94 8.61
N GLU A 241 -23.17 -4.33 8.25
CA GLU A 241 -24.49 -4.58 8.83
C GLU A 241 -25.43 -5.35 7.88
N GLY A 242 -25.21 -5.33 6.55
CA GLY A 242 -26.06 -6.04 5.60
C GLY A 242 -25.47 -6.26 4.20
N TYR A 243 -25.96 -7.31 3.55
CA TYR A 243 -25.45 -7.82 2.27
C TYR A 243 -25.80 -6.94 1.06
N ASP A 244 -26.96 -6.26 1.09
CA ASP A 244 -27.39 -5.43 -0.04
C ASP A 244 -26.39 -4.30 -0.33
N ALA A 245 -25.80 -3.70 0.70
CA ALA A 245 -24.75 -2.68 0.56
C ALA A 245 -23.47 -3.26 -0.06
N ILE A 246 -23.18 -4.54 0.16
CA ILE A 246 -22.03 -5.24 -0.45
C ILE A 246 -22.25 -5.39 -1.95
N ILE A 247 -23.45 -5.79 -2.35
CA ILE A 247 -23.83 -5.88 -3.77
C ILE A 247 -23.74 -4.51 -4.43
N THR A 248 -24.29 -3.47 -3.81
CA THR A 248 -24.20 -2.09 -4.34
C THR A 248 -22.75 -1.63 -4.49
N ALA A 249 -21.87 -1.93 -3.53
CA ALA A 249 -20.45 -1.62 -3.64
C ALA A 249 -19.78 -2.38 -4.81
N CYS A 250 -20.02 -3.69 -4.95
CA CYS A 250 -19.52 -4.49 -6.07
C CYS A 250 -20.02 -4.00 -7.43
N GLU A 251 -21.31 -3.68 -7.57
CA GLU A 251 -21.88 -3.20 -8.82
C GLU A 251 -21.32 -1.84 -9.22
N SER A 252 -21.16 -0.92 -8.25
CA SER A 252 -20.66 0.43 -8.50
C SER A 252 -19.28 0.48 -9.19
N LEU A 253 -18.41 -0.49 -8.89
CA LEU A 253 -17.07 -0.58 -9.49
C LEU A 253 -17.11 -1.06 -10.96
N GLY A 254 -18.23 -1.63 -11.39
CA GLY A 254 -18.50 -2.12 -12.75
C GLY A 254 -19.26 -1.14 -13.64
N GLU A 255 -19.74 -0.02 -13.10
CA GLU A 255 -20.60 0.91 -13.83
C GLU A 255 -19.82 1.90 -14.71
N GLY A 256 -20.31 2.13 -15.92
CA GLY A 256 -19.81 3.18 -16.81
C GLY A 256 -18.31 3.09 -17.06
N SER A 257 -17.57 4.17 -16.77
CA SER A 257 -16.11 4.23 -16.93
C SER A 257 -15.33 3.70 -15.72
N LYS A 258 -15.99 3.39 -14.60
CA LYS A 258 -15.33 3.07 -13.33
C LYS A 258 -14.30 1.93 -13.42
N PRO A 259 -14.52 0.85 -14.18
CA PRO A 259 -13.49 -0.17 -14.36
C PRO A 259 -12.15 0.40 -14.83
N LEU A 260 -12.16 1.21 -15.90
CA LEU A 260 -10.94 1.78 -16.47
C LEU A 260 -10.41 2.96 -15.66
N ASP A 261 -11.29 3.74 -15.03
CA ASP A 261 -10.88 4.85 -14.16
C ASP A 261 -10.06 4.32 -12.97
N HIS A 262 -10.46 3.18 -12.40
CA HIS A 262 -9.71 2.52 -11.33
C HIS A 262 -8.43 1.87 -11.86
N VAL A 263 -8.53 1.00 -12.89
CA VAL A 263 -7.38 0.23 -13.42
C VAL A 263 -6.22 1.13 -13.86
N LYS A 264 -6.49 2.28 -14.50
CA LYS A 264 -5.44 3.23 -14.91
C LYS A 264 -4.67 3.86 -13.74
N ASN A 265 -5.24 3.82 -12.54
CA ASN A 265 -4.68 4.40 -11.32
C ASN A 265 -4.22 3.32 -10.32
N TYR A 266 -4.29 2.04 -10.70
CA TYR A 266 -4.01 0.90 -9.83
C TYR A 266 -2.55 0.41 -9.91
N GLY A 267 -1.66 1.25 -10.42
CA GLY A 267 -0.22 1.01 -10.50
C GLY A 267 0.28 0.83 -11.93
N ALA A 268 1.53 1.23 -12.17
CA ALA A 268 2.18 1.08 -13.47
C ALA A 268 2.43 -0.41 -13.78
N GLY A 269 2.32 -0.81 -15.05
CA GLY A 269 2.56 -2.20 -15.49
C GLY A 269 1.43 -3.18 -15.15
N ILE A 270 0.20 -2.70 -14.95
CA ILE A 270 -0.94 -3.53 -14.57
C ILE A 270 -1.33 -4.58 -15.62
N ASP A 271 -1.12 -4.28 -16.90
CA ASP A 271 -1.39 -5.18 -18.03
C ASP A 271 -0.41 -6.36 -18.12
N ASP A 272 0.82 -6.19 -17.62
CA ASP A 272 1.79 -7.30 -17.49
C ASP A 272 1.40 -8.31 -16.39
N ARG A 273 0.64 -7.85 -15.37
CA ARG A 273 0.17 -8.70 -14.26
C ARG A 273 -1.21 -9.30 -14.54
N LEU A 274 -2.19 -8.45 -14.84
CA LEU A 274 -3.60 -8.82 -14.98
C LEU A 274 -3.93 -9.33 -16.39
N THR A 275 -3.52 -10.57 -16.64
CA THR A 275 -3.65 -11.23 -17.95
C THR A 275 -4.83 -12.21 -18.02
N GLY A 276 -5.44 -12.56 -16.88
CA GLY A 276 -6.44 -13.62 -16.76
C GLY A 276 -5.87 -15.05 -16.72
N LEU A 277 -4.54 -15.22 -16.87
CA LEU A 277 -3.88 -16.54 -16.79
C LEU A 277 -3.50 -16.93 -15.35
N HIS A 278 -3.18 -15.94 -14.53
CA HIS A 278 -2.86 -16.08 -13.10
C HIS A 278 -3.73 -15.09 -12.34
N GLU A 279 -4.22 -15.46 -11.15
CA GLU A 279 -5.08 -14.62 -10.30
C GLU A 279 -4.68 -13.13 -10.42
N THR A 280 -5.51 -12.21 -10.91
CA THR A 280 -6.97 -12.21 -11.10
C THR A 280 -7.42 -12.01 -12.58
N ALA A 281 -8.66 -11.55 -12.80
CA ALA A 281 -9.28 -11.18 -14.06
C ALA A 281 -8.36 -10.30 -14.96
N PRO A 282 -8.54 -10.34 -16.29
CA PRO A 282 -7.79 -9.47 -17.18
C PRO A 282 -8.11 -7.99 -16.90
N TRP A 283 -7.12 -7.10 -17.07
CA TRP A 283 -7.22 -5.69 -16.70
C TRP A 283 -8.36 -4.92 -17.41
N ASN A 284 -8.80 -5.41 -18.57
CA ASN A 284 -9.77 -4.74 -19.45
C ASN A 284 -11.23 -5.18 -19.23
N GLU A 285 -11.49 -6.09 -18.29
CA GLU A 285 -12.83 -6.56 -17.95
C GLU A 285 -13.08 -6.47 -16.44
N TYR A 286 -14.31 -6.11 -16.08
CA TYR A 286 -14.74 -6.11 -14.68
C TYR A 286 -15.64 -7.30 -14.40
N SER A 287 -15.34 -8.01 -13.33
CA SER A 287 -16.20 -9.07 -12.79
C SER A 287 -16.14 -9.06 -11.26
N TYR A 288 -17.22 -9.52 -10.64
CA TYR A 288 -17.20 -9.82 -9.21
C TYR A 288 -17.88 -11.17 -8.94
N GLY A 289 -17.52 -11.81 -7.83
CA GLY A 289 -18.15 -13.08 -7.46
C GLY A 289 -17.77 -13.59 -6.09
N VAL A 290 -18.61 -14.46 -5.55
CA VAL A 290 -18.37 -15.08 -4.25
C VAL A 290 -17.26 -16.13 -4.38
N SER A 291 -16.24 -16.03 -3.53
CA SER A 291 -15.08 -16.93 -3.49
C SER A 291 -14.30 -17.07 -4.80
N ASN A 292 -14.53 -16.18 -5.76
CA ASN A 292 -13.89 -16.26 -7.08
C ASN A 292 -12.57 -15.49 -7.09
N ARG A 293 -11.44 -16.19 -6.95
CA ARG A 293 -10.10 -15.60 -7.03
C ARG A 293 -9.74 -15.07 -8.43
N GLY A 294 -10.45 -15.53 -9.46
CA GLY A 294 -10.30 -15.05 -10.84
C GLY A 294 -11.20 -13.87 -11.19
N ALA A 295 -12.01 -13.36 -10.25
CA ALA A 295 -12.83 -12.16 -10.44
C ALA A 295 -12.07 -10.91 -9.99
N SER A 296 -12.35 -9.77 -10.66
CA SER A 296 -11.75 -8.48 -10.33
C SER A 296 -11.99 -8.10 -8.86
N VAL A 297 -13.22 -8.32 -8.38
CA VAL A 297 -13.60 -8.13 -6.97
C VAL A 297 -14.16 -9.44 -6.40
N ARG A 298 -13.67 -9.85 -5.24
CA ARG A 298 -14.11 -11.05 -4.55
C ARG A 298 -15.01 -10.68 -3.37
N ILE A 299 -16.12 -11.41 -3.22
CA ILE A 299 -16.87 -11.47 -1.97
C ILE A 299 -16.41 -12.74 -1.22
N PRO A 300 -15.75 -12.64 -0.05
CA PRO A 300 -15.34 -13.82 0.69
C PRO A 300 -16.53 -14.71 1.09
N TRP A 301 -16.35 -16.03 1.15
CA TRP A 301 -17.45 -16.95 1.47
C TRP A 301 -18.08 -16.66 2.85
N GLN A 302 -17.28 -16.21 3.82
CA GLN A 302 -17.79 -15.85 5.16
C GLN A 302 -18.76 -14.68 5.08
N VAL A 303 -18.49 -13.73 4.18
CA VAL A 303 -19.33 -12.54 3.98
C VAL A 303 -20.67 -12.91 3.37
N GLU A 304 -20.69 -13.80 2.36
CA GLU A 304 -21.95 -14.35 1.81
C GLU A 304 -22.72 -15.12 2.88
N LYS A 305 -22.03 -15.99 3.63
CA LYS A 305 -22.65 -16.83 4.66
C LYS A 305 -23.27 -16.00 5.79
N ASP A 306 -22.58 -14.96 6.25
CA ASP A 306 -23.01 -14.14 7.38
C ASP A 306 -23.95 -12.99 6.93
N GLY A 307 -24.09 -12.77 5.62
CA GLY A 307 -24.94 -11.75 5.04
C GLY A 307 -24.48 -10.32 5.33
N LYS A 308 -23.18 -10.12 5.61
CA LYS A 308 -22.54 -8.83 5.92
C LYS A 308 -21.02 -8.97 5.97
N GLY A 309 -20.29 -7.87 5.85
CA GLY A 309 -18.83 -7.84 5.92
C GLY A 309 -18.19 -6.84 4.97
N TYR A 310 -17.34 -7.33 4.07
CA TYR A 310 -16.46 -6.53 3.21
C TYR A 310 -16.33 -7.11 1.81
N ILE A 311 -15.80 -6.32 0.88
CA ILE A 311 -15.37 -6.76 -0.46
C ILE A 311 -13.84 -6.70 -0.54
N GLU A 312 -13.27 -7.46 -1.46
CA GLU A 312 -11.84 -7.43 -1.75
C GLU A 312 -11.60 -7.10 -3.23
N ASP A 313 -11.01 -5.94 -3.51
CA ASP A 313 -10.56 -5.58 -4.85
C ASP A 313 -9.17 -6.18 -5.11
N ARG A 314 -9.10 -7.11 -6.06
CA ARG A 314 -7.87 -7.87 -6.37
C ARG A 314 -7.04 -7.23 -7.50
N ARG A 315 -7.55 -6.14 -8.08
CA ARG A 315 -6.92 -5.45 -9.22
C ARG A 315 -5.73 -4.54 -8.89
N PRO A 316 -5.56 -3.95 -7.69
CA PRO A 316 -4.41 -3.09 -7.44
C PRO A 316 -3.08 -3.85 -7.51
N ASN A 317 -2.09 -3.28 -8.19
CA ASN A 317 -0.72 -3.78 -8.21
C ASN A 317 -0.02 -3.51 -6.87
N ALA A 318 1.03 -4.28 -6.58
CA ALA A 318 1.90 -4.04 -5.43
C ALA A 318 2.48 -2.60 -5.37
N ASN A 319 2.73 -1.97 -6.52
CA ASN A 319 3.25 -0.60 -6.63
C ASN A 319 2.18 0.51 -6.60
N VAL A 320 0.91 0.19 -6.29
CA VAL A 320 -0.16 1.20 -6.22
C VAL A 320 0.13 2.23 -5.11
N ASP A 321 -0.23 3.48 -5.34
CA ASP A 321 -0.28 4.48 -4.27
C ASP A 321 -1.53 4.22 -3.39
N PRO A 322 -1.37 3.87 -2.10
CA PRO A 322 -2.50 3.63 -1.21
C PRO A 322 -3.43 4.84 -1.10
N TYR A 323 -2.92 6.07 -1.20
CA TYR A 323 -3.77 7.26 -1.18
C TYR A 323 -4.72 7.30 -2.38
N VAL A 324 -4.25 6.85 -3.55
CA VAL A 324 -5.02 6.86 -4.79
C VAL A 324 -6.07 5.75 -4.78
N VAL A 325 -5.70 4.51 -4.46
CA VAL A 325 -6.63 3.38 -4.48
C VAL A 325 -7.73 3.54 -3.43
N THR A 326 -7.39 3.94 -2.20
CA THR A 326 -8.39 4.15 -1.15
C THR A 326 -9.33 5.30 -1.52
N ARG A 327 -8.81 6.41 -2.08
CA ARG A 327 -9.64 7.54 -2.55
C ARG A 327 -10.64 7.08 -3.61
N LEU A 328 -10.19 6.33 -4.61
CA LEU A 328 -11.06 5.89 -5.70
C LEU A 328 -12.14 4.92 -5.22
N ILE A 329 -11.78 3.98 -4.34
CA ILE A 329 -12.75 3.03 -3.76
C ILE A 329 -13.77 3.76 -2.89
N VAL A 330 -13.34 4.66 -1.99
CA VAL A 330 -14.26 5.47 -1.18
C VAL A 330 -15.18 6.29 -2.08
N ASP A 331 -14.62 7.05 -3.03
CA ASP A 331 -15.43 7.93 -3.88
C ASP A 331 -16.47 7.15 -4.69
N THR A 332 -16.08 6.05 -5.34
CA THR A 332 -17.00 5.25 -6.15
C THR A 332 -18.04 4.53 -5.30
N CYS A 333 -17.63 3.75 -4.29
CA CYS A 333 -18.55 2.93 -3.53
C CYS A 333 -19.43 3.76 -2.59
N CYS A 334 -18.86 4.73 -1.87
CA CYS A 334 -19.65 5.55 -0.93
C CYS A 334 -20.64 6.47 -1.68
N THR A 335 -20.27 6.99 -2.86
CA THR A 335 -21.23 7.72 -3.71
C THR A 335 -22.40 6.83 -4.15
N ALA A 336 -22.15 5.57 -4.49
CA ALA A 336 -23.21 4.65 -4.90
C ALA A 336 -24.12 4.26 -3.72
N LEU A 337 -23.54 4.01 -2.55
CA LEU A 337 -24.27 3.73 -1.31
C LEU A 337 -25.16 4.91 -0.89
N ASP A 338 -24.65 6.14 -0.95
CA ASP A 338 -25.44 7.36 -0.72
C ASP A 338 -26.65 7.43 -1.66
N LYS A 339 -26.46 7.17 -2.96
CA LYS A 339 -27.54 7.16 -3.95
C LYS A 339 -28.56 6.05 -3.71
N ALA A 340 -28.12 4.92 -3.19
CA ALA A 340 -28.96 3.78 -2.85
C ALA A 340 -29.68 3.94 -1.49
N GLY A 341 -29.33 4.95 -0.69
CA GLY A 341 -29.86 5.14 0.66
C GLY A 341 -29.36 4.11 1.68
N GLN A 342 -28.16 3.56 1.46
CA GLN A 342 -27.54 2.50 2.26
C GLN A 342 -26.34 3.04 3.05
N VAL A 343 -26.58 3.99 3.97
CA VAL A 343 -25.55 4.76 4.69
C VAL A 343 -25.71 4.70 6.19
#